data_AF-Q21K41-F1
#
_entry.id   AF-Q21K41-F1
#
_cell.length_a   1.000
_cell.length_b   1.000
_cell.length_c   1.000
_cell.angle_alpha   90.00
_cell.angle_beta   90.00
_cell.angle_gamma   90.00
#
_symmetry.space_group_name_H-M   'P 1'
#
loop_
_entity.id
_entity.type
_entity.pdbx_description
1 polymer ?
#
loop_
_entity_poly.entity_id
_entity_poly.type
_entity_poly.pdbx_seq_one_letter_code
_entity_poly.pdbx_strand_id
1 'polypeptide(L)'
;MSRDIRVITTTLVVKIVHVCLAALLVYCAVIQLNDPDPYFWALMYAVCAAVPLMNLFARNYLAVCWLAMLLCSVGIGVSSGGMIEYLQNAGEEPLMQPMSDEKYYIEEAREMLGALVSLLIVLGYFVIKRSRRTATQN
;
A
#
# COMPACT_ATOMS: atom_id res chain seq x y z
N MET A 1 12.44 12.20 34.34
CA MET A 1 11.84 10.87 34.59
C MET A 1 10.49 10.65 33.90
N SER A 2 9.42 11.43 34.15
CA SER A 2 8.11 11.19 33.47
C SER A 2 8.02 11.67 32.01
N ARG A 3 8.90 12.58 31.59
CA ARG A 3 9.01 13.06 30.19
C ARG A 3 9.75 12.05 29.31
N ASP A 4 10.82 11.45 29.83
CA ASP A 4 11.69 10.51 29.11
C ASP A 4 10.92 9.23 28.72
N ILE A 5 10.09 8.71 29.63
CA ILE A 5 9.22 7.56 29.39
C ILE A 5 8.24 7.86 28.25
N ARG A 6 7.59 9.04 28.25
CA ARG A 6 6.64 9.42 27.19
C ARG A 6 7.30 9.52 25.81
N VAL A 7 8.52 10.06 25.74
CA VAL A 7 9.28 10.18 24.48
C VAL A 7 9.69 8.80 23.95
N ILE A 8 10.17 7.91 24.82
CA ILE A 8 10.54 6.54 24.46
C ILE A 8 9.32 5.78 23.94
N THR A 9 8.20 5.79 24.68
CA THR A 9 6.97 5.11 24.28
C THR A 9 6.45 5.63 22.95
N THR A 10 6.43 6.95 22.75
CA THR A 10 5.99 7.55 21.47
C THR A 10 6.87 7.11 20.30
N THR A 11 8.19 7.10 20.49
CA THR A 11 9.14 6.67 19.46
C THR A 11 8.99 5.20 19.12
N LEU A 12 8.75 4.35 20.13
CA LEU A 12 8.54 2.93 19.93
C LEU A 12 7.24 2.65 19.16
N VAL A 13 6.14 3.31 19.53
CA VAL A 13 4.84 3.18 18.84
C VAL A 13 4.96 3.54 17.36
N VAL A 14 5.63 4.65 17.03
CA VAL A 14 5.84 5.07 15.64
C VAL A 14 6.63 4.03 14.85
N LYS A 15 7.69 3.46 15.44
CA LYS A 15 8.46 2.38 14.81
C LYS A 15 7.62 1.13 14.56
N ILE A 16 6.81 0.73 15.54
CA ILE A 16 5.89 -0.41 15.41
C ILE A 16 4.93 -0.20 14.25
N VAL A 17 4.33 0.99 14.12
CA VAL A 17 3.43 1.31 13.00
C VAL A 17 4.12 1.14 11.65
N HIS A 18 5.35 1.63 11.50
CA HIS A 18 6.13 1.47 10.26
C HIS A 18 6.40 -0.02 9.95
N VAL A 19 6.78 -0.81 10.96
CA VAL A 19 7.02 -2.25 10.80
C VAL A 19 5.74 -2.98 10.43
N CYS A 20 4.62 -2.70 11.11
CA CYS A 20 3.32 -3.33 10.81
C CYS A 20 2.85 -3.01 9.39
N LEU A 21 2.97 -1.75 8.94
CA LEU A 21 2.61 -1.36 7.57
C LEU A 21 3.50 -2.04 6.52
N ALA A 22 4.81 -2.11 6.78
CA ALA A 22 5.74 -2.83 5.91
C ALA A 22 5.39 -4.31 5.83
N ALA A 23 5.18 -4.96 6.98
CA ALA A 23 4.84 -6.38 7.06
C ALA A 23 3.52 -6.70 6.36
N LEU A 24 2.50 -5.84 6.52
CA LEU A 24 1.21 -5.96 5.83
C LEU A 24 1.39 -5.92 4.31
N LEU A 25 2.13 -4.94 3.79
CA LEU A 25 2.35 -4.80 2.35
C LEU A 25 3.20 -5.95 1.79
N VAL A 26 4.20 -6.43 2.53
CA VAL A 26 4.96 -7.65 2.15
C VAL A 26 4.05 -8.87 2.14
N TYR A 27 3.18 -9.02 3.13
CA TYR A 27 2.23 -10.12 3.19
C TYR A 27 1.28 -10.11 1.98
N CYS A 28 0.75 -8.94 1.61
CA CYS A 28 -0.03 -8.79 0.37
C CYS A 28 0.80 -9.17 -0.86
N ALA A 29 2.06 -8.73 -0.97
CA ALA A 29 2.93 -9.10 -2.09
C ALA A 29 3.12 -10.61 -2.23
N VAL A 30 3.25 -11.32 -1.10
CA VAL A 30 3.40 -12.79 -1.09
C VAL A 30 2.10 -13.48 -1.50
N ILE A 31 0.94 -12.98 -1.05
CA ILE A 31 -0.36 -13.55 -1.45
C ILE A 31 -0.57 -13.45 -2.97
N GLN A 32 -0.25 -12.30 -3.57
CA GLN A 32 -0.45 -12.10 -5.02
C GLN A 32 0.38 -13.04 -5.89
N LEU A 33 1.39 -13.73 -5.34
CA LEU A 33 2.12 -14.76 -6.08
C LEU A 33 1.26 -15.98 -6.46
N ASN A 34 0.09 -16.13 -5.83
CA ASN A 34 -0.87 -17.18 -6.15
C ASN A 34 -1.86 -16.80 -7.26
N ASP A 35 -1.86 -15.53 -7.71
CA ASP A 35 -2.78 -15.05 -8.74
C ASP A 35 -2.29 -15.40 -10.15
N PRO A 36 -3.16 -15.36 -11.18
CA PRO A 36 -2.79 -15.63 -12.57
C PRO A 36 -1.72 -14.70 -13.15
N ASP A 37 -1.73 -13.43 -12.72
CA ASP A 37 -0.84 -12.35 -13.16
C ASP A 37 -0.03 -11.76 -11.98
N PRO A 38 0.81 -12.58 -11.33
CA PRO A 38 1.36 -12.26 -10.01
C PRO A 38 2.41 -11.15 -10.02
N TYR A 39 3.13 -11.00 -11.13
CA TYR A 39 4.37 -10.22 -11.17
C TYR A 39 4.14 -8.73 -10.96
N PHE A 40 3.12 -8.15 -11.59
CA PHE A 40 2.85 -6.72 -11.49
C PHE A 40 2.39 -6.37 -10.07
N TRP A 41 1.42 -7.11 -9.54
CA TRP A 41 0.83 -6.84 -8.23
C TRP A 41 1.82 -7.09 -7.10
N ALA A 42 2.55 -8.22 -7.13
CA ALA A 42 3.59 -8.50 -6.14
C ALA A 42 4.69 -7.43 -6.15
N LEU A 43 5.12 -6.97 -7.34
CA LEU A 43 6.09 -5.89 -7.47
C LEU A 43 5.55 -4.57 -6.90
N MET A 44 4.30 -4.21 -7.24
CA MET A 44 3.66 -3.00 -6.73
C MET A 44 3.65 -2.98 -5.19
N TYR A 45 3.19 -4.07 -4.57
CA TYR A 45 3.17 -4.19 -3.11
C TYR A 45 4.58 -4.16 -2.51
N ALA A 46 5.55 -4.83 -3.12
CA ALA A 46 6.94 -4.82 -2.66
C ALA A 46 7.57 -3.41 -2.71
N VAL A 47 7.33 -2.64 -3.77
CA VAL A 47 7.79 -1.25 -3.88
C VAL A 47 7.08 -0.37 -2.84
N CYS A 48 5.78 -0.57 -2.60
CA CYS A 48 5.04 0.13 -1.55
C CYS A 48 5.60 -0.19 -0.16
N ALA A 49 5.94 -1.44 0.12
CA ALA A 49 6.53 -1.89 1.38
C ALA A 49 7.92 -1.28 1.64
N ALA A 50 8.68 -0.98 0.58
CA ALA A 50 9.99 -0.35 0.71
C ALA A 50 9.91 1.07 1.33
N VAL A 51 8.80 1.79 1.16
CA VAL A 51 8.63 3.15 1.70
C VAL A 51 8.68 3.20 3.23
N PRO A 52 7.83 2.48 3.99
CA PRO A 52 7.92 2.43 5.45
C PRO A 52 9.25 1.86 5.95
N LEU A 53 9.82 0.86 5.25
CA LEU A 53 11.13 0.29 5.59
C LEU A 53 12.26 1.32 5.46
N MET A 54 12.34 2.03 4.34
CA MET A 54 13.37 3.05 4.14
C MET A 54 13.23 4.21 5.12
N ASN A 55 12.01 4.55 5.52
CA ASN A 55 11.77 5.55 6.57
C ASN A 55 12.34 5.11 7.93
N LEU A 56 12.27 3.82 8.29
CA LEU A 56 12.88 3.28 9.52
C LEU A 56 14.40 3.45 9.54
N PHE A 57 15.06 3.31 8.38
CA PHE A 57 16.52 3.48 8.24
C PHE A 57 16.94 4.91 7.92
N ALA A 58 16.04 5.90 8.07
CA ALA A 58 16.29 7.31 7.77
C ALA A 58 16.83 7.58 6.34
N ARG A 59 16.55 6.68 5.38
CA ARG A 59 17.00 6.83 3.99
C ARG A 59 16.09 7.82 3.24
N ASN A 60 16.61 8.39 2.16
CA ASN A 60 15.76 9.18 1.26
C ASN A 60 14.93 8.23 0.38
N TYR A 61 13.61 8.27 0.56
CA TYR A 61 12.65 7.40 -0.12
C TYR A 61 11.73 8.15 -1.08
N LEU A 62 12.01 9.42 -1.41
CA LEU A 62 11.11 10.23 -2.24
C LEU A 62 10.97 9.68 -3.66
N ALA A 63 12.06 9.18 -4.26
CA ALA A 63 12.02 8.53 -5.56
C ALA A 63 11.18 7.25 -5.53
N VAL A 64 11.28 6.49 -4.44
CA VAL A 64 10.49 5.26 -4.23
C VAL A 64 9.01 5.60 -4.04
N CYS A 65 8.66 6.70 -3.35
CA CYS A 65 7.28 7.18 -3.29
C CYS A 65 6.74 7.49 -4.69
N TRP A 66 7.50 8.18 -5.54
CA TRP A 66 7.05 8.47 -6.91
C TRP A 66 6.82 7.21 -7.73
N LEU A 67 7.75 6.25 -7.67
CA LEU A 67 7.60 4.97 -8.33
C LEU A 67 6.38 4.18 -7.82
N ALA A 68 6.21 4.11 -6.49
CA ALA A 68 5.08 3.44 -5.87
C ALA A 68 3.74 4.08 -6.28
N MET A 69 3.64 5.41 -6.25
CA MET A 69 2.44 6.13 -6.69
C MET A 69 2.13 5.88 -8.17
N LEU A 70 3.15 5.83 -9.04
CA LEU A 70 2.99 5.48 -10.45
C LEU A 70 2.43 4.06 -10.60
N LEU A 71 3.04 3.07 -9.95
CA LEU A 71 2.58 1.67 -10.01
C LEU A 71 1.15 1.51 -9.49
N CYS A 72 0.81 2.11 -8.36
CA CYS A 72 -0.56 2.09 -7.84
C CYS A 72 -1.54 2.77 -8.81
N SER A 73 -1.16 3.88 -9.44
CA SER A 73 -2.02 4.59 -10.39
C SER A 73 -2.28 3.74 -11.64
N VAL A 74 -1.25 3.04 -12.13
CA VAL A 74 -1.38 2.07 -13.22
C VAL A 74 -2.28 0.91 -12.79
N GLY A 75 -2.05 0.33 -11.61
CA GLY A 75 -2.86 -0.75 -11.04
C GLY A 75 -4.34 -0.39 -10.96
N ILE A 76 -4.66 0.77 -10.38
CA ILE A 76 -6.04 1.28 -10.32
C ILE A 76 -6.63 1.45 -11.73
N GLY A 77 -5.84 1.92 -12.69
CA GLY A 77 -6.29 2.10 -14.07
C GLY A 77 -6.64 0.77 -14.74
N VAL A 78 -5.75 -0.23 -14.66
CA VAL A 78 -5.95 -1.52 -15.33
C VAL A 78 -7.10 -2.32 -14.74
N SER A 79 -7.30 -2.27 -13.42
CA SER A 79 -8.33 -3.05 -12.72
C SER A 79 -9.64 -2.28 -12.49
N SER A 80 -9.74 -1.06 -13.03
CA SER A 80 -10.95 -0.23 -12.90
C SER A 80 -12.17 -0.83 -13.60
N GLY A 81 -11.96 -1.57 -14.69
CA GLY A 81 -13.04 -2.23 -15.45
C GLY A 81 -13.80 -3.22 -14.57
N GLY A 82 -13.10 -4.18 -13.97
CA GLY A 82 -13.70 -5.18 -13.11
C GLY A 82 -14.26 -4.61 -11.81
N MET A 83 -13.71 -3.51 -11.27
CA MET A 83 -14.38 -2.81 -10.17
C MET A 83 -15.75 -2.26 -10.58
N ILE A 84 -15.87 -1.66 -11.76
CA ILE A 84 -17.15 -1.12 -12.23
C ILE A 84 -18.15 -2.26 -12.42
N GLU A 85 -17.73 -3.37 -13.02
CA GLU A 85 -18.54 -4.57 -13.19
C GLU A 85 -18.94 -5.19 -11.84
N TYR A 86 -18.01 -5.24 -10.88
CA TYR A 86 -18.30 -5.68 -9.52
C TYR A 86 -19.36 -4.80 -8.86
N LEU A 87 -19.23 -3.47 -8.95
CA LEU A 87 -20.20 -2.55 -8.35
C LEU A 87 -21.61 -2.68 -8.95
N GLN A 88 -21.72 -3.08 -10.22
CA GLN A 88 -22.99 -3.36 -10.87
C GLN A 88 -23.64 -4.65 -10.34
N ASN A 89 -22.83 -5.62 -9.93
CA ASN A 89 -23.26 -6.94 -9.44
C ASN A 89 -23.07 -7.12 -7.92
N ALA A 90 -22.73 -6.06 -7.19
CA ALA A 90 -22.27 -6.13 -5.79
C ALA A 90 -23.34 -6.63 -4.81
N GLY A 91 -24.61 -6.63 -5.20
CA GLY A 91 -25.71 -7.19 -4.42
C GLY A 91 -25.83 -8.72 -4.50
N GLU A 92 -25.15 -9.35 -5.45
CA GLU A 92 -25.31 -10.77 -5.78
C GLU A 92 -24.14 -11.62 -5.30
N GLU A 93 -22.93 -11.06 -5.29
CA GLU A 93 -21.70 -11.82 -5.06
C GLU A 93 -20.79 -11.14 -4.03
N PRO A 94 -20.29 -11.88 -3.01
CA PRO A 94 -19.40 -11.31 -2.01
C PRO A 94 -17.98 -11.11 -2.55
N LEU A 95 -17.35 -9.97 -2.21
CA LEU A 95 -15.97 -9.66 -2.61
C LEU A 95 -14.92 -10.69 -2.12
N MET A 96 -15.16 -11.33 -0.96
CA MET A 96 -14.22 -12.25 -0.31
C MET A 96 -14.46 -13.71 -0.71
N GLN A 97 -14.98 -13.95 -1.91
CA GLN A 97 -15.14 -15.30 -2.45
C GLN A 97 -13.81 -15.88 -2.95
N PRO A 98 -13.69 -17.22 -3.02
CA PRO A 98 -12.55 -17.87 -3.69
C PRO A 98 -12.45 -17.44 -5.15
N MET A 99 -11.22 -17.45 -5.67
CA MET A 99 -10.95 -17.16 -7.07
C MET A 99 -11.70 -18.15 -7.98
N SER A 100 -12.35 -17.62 -9.02
CA SER A 100 -13.04 -18.38 -10.06
C SER A 100 -12.79 -17.73 -11.41
N ASP A 101 -12.44 -18.55 -12.41
CA ASP A 101 -12.18 -18.09 -13.77
C ASP A 101 -13.42 -17.42 -14.41
N GLU A 102 -14.62 -17.81 -13.96
CA GLU A 102 -15.89 -17.23 -14.45
C GLU A 102 -16.16 -15.83 -13.91
N LYS A 103 -15.50 -15.42 -12.82
CA LYS A 103 -15.77 -14.17 -12.09
C LYS A 103 -14.49 -13.35 -11.91
N TYR A 104 -13.73 -13.18 -13.00
CA TYR A 104 -12.46 -12.46 -13.00
C TYR A 104 -12.57 -11.01 -12.49
N TYR A 105 -13.70 -10.33 -12.76
CA TYR A 105 -13.96 -8.96 -12.30
C TYR A 105 -13.90 -8.79 -10.76
N ILE A 106 -14.09 -9.86 -9.99
CA ILE A 106 -13.99 -9.84 -8.52
C ILE A 106 -12.53 -9.85 -8.06
N GLU A 107 -11.62 -10.46 -8.82
CA GLU A 107 -10.18 -10.29 -8.61
C GLU A 107 -9.76 -8.85 -8.90
N GLU A 108 -10.10 -8.34 -10.08
CA GLU A 108 -9.76 -6.96 -10.46
C GLU A 108 -10.28 -5.92 -9.44
N ALA A 109 -11.49 -6.12 -8.90
CA ALA A 109 -12.04 -5.28 -7.84
C ALA A 109 -11.17 -5.33 -6.55
N ARG A 110 -10.73 -6.52 -6.14
CA ARG A 110 -9.84 -6.70 -4.98
C ARG A 110 -8.48 -6.04 -5.22
N GLU A 111 -7.91 -6.24 -6.39
CA GLU A 111 -6.65 -5.64 -6.81
C GLU A 111 -6.72 -4.10 -6.83
N MET A 112 -7.81 -3.54 -7.36
CA MET A 112 -8.04 -2.09 -7.39
C MET A 112 -8.09 -1.51 -5.97
N LEU A 113 -8.83 -2.15 -5.07
CA LEU A 113 -8.97 -1.72 -3.68
C LEU A 113 -7.63 -1.84 -2.94
N GLY A 114 -6.89 -2.91 -3.17
CA GLY A 114 -5.55 -3.10 -2.64
C GLY A 114 -4.54 -2.06 -3.12
N ALA A 115 -4.57 -1.71 -4.40
CA ALA A 115 -3.78 -0.63 -4.98
C ALA A 115 -4.15 0.74 -4.39
N LEU A 116 -5.45 1.01 -4.19
CA LEU A 116 -5.93 2.25 -3.57
C LEU A 116 -5.44 2.39 -2.12
N VAL A 117 -5.55 1.33 -1.30
CA VAL A 117 -5.05 1.34 0.08
C VAL A 117 -3.53 1.57 0.09
N SER A 118 -2.79 0.87 -0.78
CA SER A 118 -1.33 1.04 -0.91
C SER A 118 -0.96 2.47 -1.31
N LEU A 119 -1.70 3.07 -2.25
CA LEU A 119 -1.51 4.46 -2.67
C LEU A 119 -1.71 5.42 -1.50
N LEU A 120 -2.77 5.25 -0.71
CA LEU A 120 -3.05 6.11 0.46
C LEU A 120 -1.93 6.03 1.51
N ILE A 121 -1.40 4.83 1.76
CA ILE A 121 -0.26 4.64 2.66
C ILE A 121 0.94 5.45 2.14
N VAL A 122 1.32 5.25 0.87
CA VAL A 122 2.47 5.92 0.25
C VAL A 122 2.30 7.44 0.22
N LEU A 123 1.11 7.94 -0.12
CA LEU A 123 0.78 9.37 -0.09
C LEU A 123 0.96 9.96 1.29
N GLY A 124 0.55 9.25 2.35
CA GLY A 124 0.80 9.65 3.74
C GLY A 124 2.29 9.87 4.01
N TYR A 125 3.16 8.93 3.62
CA TYR A 125 4.61 9.09 3.76
C TYR A 125 5.18 10.24 2.92
N PHE A 126 4.68 10.43 1.70
CA PHE A 126 5.11 11.49 0.81
C PHE A 126 4.80 12.87 1.38
N VAL A 127 3.57 13.09 1.85
CA VAL A 127 3.13 14.35 2.46
C VAL A 127 3.97 14.67 3.71
N ILE A 128 4.12 13.71 4.63
CA ILE A 128 4.92 13.89 5.84
C ILE A 128 6.37 14.25 5.52
N LYS A 129 6.99 13.56 4.53
CA LYS A 129 8.37 13.84 4.13
C LYS A 129 8.52 15.23 3.53
N ARG A 130 7.57 15.65 2.69
CA ARG A 130 7.57 16.96 2.04
C ARG A 130 7.41 18.08 3.07
N SER A 131 6.49 17.95 4.03
CA SER A 131 6.32 18.92 5.12
C SER A 131 7.58 19.10 5.96
N ARG A 132 8.31 18.01 6.24
CA ARG A 132 9.60 18.09 6.97
C ARG A 132 10.70 18.79 6.18
N ARG A 133 10.76 18.59 4.85
CA ARG A 133 11.72 19.28 3.98
C ARG A 133 11.51 20.79 3.99
N THR A 134 10.26 21.25 3.82
CA THR A 134 9.94 22.69 3.83
C THR A 134 10.29 23.34 5.17
N ALA A 135 10.02 22.68 6.29
CA ALA A 135 10.36 23.20 7.62
C ALA A 135 11.87 23.29 7.90
N THR A 136 12.72 22.58 7.16
CA THR A 136 14.19 22.63 7.34
C THR A 136 14.84 23.72 6.46
N GLN A 137 14.09 24.32 5.52
CA GLN A 137 14.58 25.34 4.60
C GLN A 137 14.19 26.78 4.99
N ASN A 138 13.36 26.95 6.03
CA ASN A 138 12.99 28.23 6.64
C ASN A 138 13.79 28.45 7.93
#